data_AF-A0A535DRT5-F1
#
_entry.id   AF-A0A535DRT5-F1
#
_cell.length_a   1.000
_cell.length_b   1.000
_cell.length_c   1.000
_cell.angle_alpha   90.00
_cell.angle_beta   90.00
_cell.angle_gamma   90.00
#
_symmetry.space_group_name_H-M   'P 1'
#
loop_
_entity.id
_entity.type
_entity.pdbx_description
1 polymer ?
#
loop_
_entity_poly.entity_id
_entity_poly.type
_entity_poly.pdbx_seq_one_letter_code
_entity_poly.pdbx_strand_id
1 'polypeptide(L)'
;DAGTSGGIWGLEFGYCLMVGGEQEIYDHCLPLLKDLAPDDGGLVRTGAEGSGHFVKMVHNGVEYGLMQAYAEGFQVMKLSKSFPGMDMHAIAEAWRSGSVVRSWLLDLIARGLEQDPDLARIKGYVEDTGEGRWTVEAAIDESVPVPIIAESLFARFRSRMENTFG
;
A
#
# COMPACT_ATOMS: atom_id res chain seq x y z
N ASP A 1 -13.21 -17.46 0.43
CA ASP A 1 -12.05 -16.75 -0.16
C ASP A 1 -11.21 -16.10 0.93
N ALA A 2 -9.92 -15.85 0.68
CA ALA A 2 -9.02 -15.29 1.70
C ALA A 2 -8.03 -14.27 1.09
N GLY A 3 -8.34 -12.99 1.28
CA GLY A 3 -7.42 -11.92 0.97
C GLY A 3 -6.21 -11.95 1.91
N THR A 4 -5.01 -12.01 1.36
CA THR A 4 -3.76 -12.17 2.13
C THR A 4 -2.81 -11.00 1.88
N SER A 5 -2.33 -10.33 2.93
CA SER A 5 -1.35 -9.22 2.84
C SER A 5 -0.12 -9.50 3.71
N GLY A 6 1.03 -8.91 3.37
CA GLY A 6 2.32 -9.10 4.06
C GLY A 6 3.50 -9.43 3.12
N GLY A 7 3.22 -9.94 1.92
CA GLY A 7 4.24 -10.28 0.93
C GLY A 7 5.25 -11.30 1.44
N ILE A 8 6.53 -11.16 1.06
CA ILE A 8 7.61 -12.06 1.47
C ILE A 8 7.86 -12.08 2.99
N TRP A 9 7.45 -11.03 3.70
CA TRP A 9 7.69 -10.87 5.13
C TRP A 9 6.67 -11.61 5.99
N GLY A 10 5.55 -12.05 5.40
CA GLY A 10 4.52 -12.77 6.15
C GLY A 10 4.97 -14.15 6.64
N LEU A 11 6.03 -14.73 6.06
CA LEU A 11 6.64 -15.94 6.59
C LEU A 11 7.29 -15.72 7.97
N GLU A 12 7.85 -14.53 8.20
CA GLU A 12 8.55 -14.19 9.44
C GLU A 12 7.61 -13.55 10.48
N PHE A 13 6.69 -12.70 10.02
CA PHE A 13 5.84 -11.88 10.90
C PHE A 13 4.35 -12.24 10.87
N GLY A 14 3.96 -13.25 10.09
CA GLY A 14 2.57 -13.62 9.86
C GLY A 14 1.90 -12.81 8.75
N TYR A 15 0.82 -13.35 8.19
CA TYR A 15 0.04 -12.73 7.12
C TYR A 15 -1.23 -12.08 7.66
N CYS A 16 -1.55 -10.88 7.17
CA CYS A 16 -2.86 -10.29 7.40
C CYS A 16 -3.89 -11.01 6.51
N LEU A 17 -4.85 -11.70 7.14
CA LEU A 17 -5.84 -12.58 6.53
C LEU A 17 -7.25 -12.01 6.69
N MET A 18 -7.87 -11.73 5.54
CA MET A 18 -9.24 -11.22 5.40
C MET A 18 -10.09 -12.31 4.74
N VAL A 19 -10.91 -13.01 5.53
CA VAL A 19 -11.54 -14.26 5.11
C VAL A 19 -13.05 -14.10 4.92
N GLY A 20 -13.52 -14.32 3.69
CA GLY A 20 -14.93 -14.41 3.34
C GLY A 20 -15.39 -15.86 3.25
N GLY A 21 -16.58 -16.15 3.79
CA GLY A 21 -17.16 -17.49 3.74
C GLY A 21 -18.34 -17.67 4.70
N GLU A 22 -18.82 -18.88 4.86
CA GLU A 22 -19.81 -19.22 5.90
C GLU A 22 -19.13 -19.35 7.28
N GLN A 23 -19.87 -19.12 8.37
CA GLN A 23 -19.30 -19.11 9.72
C GLN A 23 -18.72 -20.48 10.07
N GLU A 24 -19.45 -21.55 9.77
CA GLU A 24 -19.05 -22.92 10.08
C GLU A 24 -17.77 -23.32 9.34
N ILE A 25 -17.63 -22.90 8.07
CA ILE A 25 -16.41 -23.15 7.27
C ILE A 25 -15.23 -22.33 7.81
N TYR A 26 -15.46 -21.06 8.16
CA TYR A 26 -14.43 -20.23 8.79
C TYR A 26 -13.93 -20.84 10.09
N ASP A 27 -14.83 -21.28 10.97
CA ASP A 27 -14.49 -21.88 12.26
C ASP A 27 -13.73 -23.20 12.10
N HIS A 28 -14.09 -23.98 11.08
CA HIS A 28 -13.35 -25.20 10.71
C HIS A 28 -11.92 -24.90 10.27
N CYS A 29 -11.70 -23.85 9.47
CA CYS A 29 -10.38 -23.44 9.00
C CYS A 29 -9.59 -22.60 10.02
N LEU A 30 -10.24 -22.11 11.08
CA LEU A 30 -9.67 -21.15 12.03
C LEU A 30 -8.32 -21.57 12.64
N PRO A 31 -8.06 -22.84 13.01
CA PRO A 31 -6.75 -23.23 13.51
C PRO A 31 -5.62 -22.96 12.51
N LEU A 32 -5.81 -23.34 11.24
CA LEU A 32 -4.82 -23.09 10.18
C LEU A 32 -4.66 -21.59 9.91
N LEU A 33 -5.76 -20.84 9.91
CA LEU A 33 -5.72 -19.39 9.69
C LEU A 33 -4.97 -18.67 10.81
N LYS A 34 -5.11 -19.13 12.06
CA LYS A 34 -4.36 -18.59 13.21
C LYS A 34 -2.88 -18.89 13.09
N ASP A 35 -2.50 -20.10 12.66
CA ASP A 35 -1.09 -20.47 12.47
C ASP A 35 -0.39 -19.62 11.39
N LEU A 36 -1.15 -19.08 10.42
CA LEU A 36 -0.65 -18.21 9.36
C LEU A 36 -0.67 -16.73 9.73
N ALA A 37 -1.51 -16.32 10.68
CA ALA A 37 -1.67 -14.92 11.07
C ALA A 37 -0.65 -14.50 12.15
N PRO A 38 -0.36 -13.20 12.31
CA PRO A 38 0.40 -12.70 13.44
C PRO A 38 -0.28 -13.03 14.78
N ASP A 39 0.51 -13.27 15.82
CA ASP A 39 -0.01 -13.58 17.17
C ASP A 39 -0.82 -12.43 17.79
N ASP A 40 -0.52 -11.18 17.41
CA ASP A 40 -1.12 -9.97 17.96
C ASP A 40 -2.31 -9.44 17.13
N GLY A 41 -2.74 -10.15 16.08
CA GLY A 41 -3.91 -9.79 15.30
C GLY A 41 -3.84 -10.20 13.84
N GLY A 42 -4.34 -9.35 12.94
CA GLY A 42 -4.24 -9.56 11.50
C GLY A 42 -5.16 -10.63 10.91
N LEU A 43 -5.99 -11.32 11.68
CA LEU A 43 -7.00 -12.26 11.16
C LEU A 43 -8.42 -11.76 11.41
N VAL A 44 -9.24 -11.70 10.35
CA VAL A 44 -10.65 -11.29 10.43
C VAL A 44 -11.54 -12.07 9.47
N ARG A 45 -12.71 -12.49 9.94
CA ARG A 45 -13.83 -12.92 9.09
C ARG A 45 -14.59 -11.70 8.58
N THR A 46 -14.64 -11.50 7.28
CA THR A 46 -15.16 -10.27 6.66
C THR A 46 -16.63 -10.33 6.26
N GLY A 47 -17.23 -11.53 6.24
CA GLY A 47 -18.61 -11.74 5.85
C GLY A 47 -18.76 -12.98 4.97
N ALA A 48 -19.73 -12.93 4.06
CA ALA A 48 -19.99 -14.01 3.10
C ALA A 48 -18.83 -14.19 2.09
N GLU A 49 -18.93 -15.22 1.27
CA GLU A 49 -17.98 -15.46 0.17
C GLU A 49 -17.83 -14.22 -0.74
N GLY A 50 -16.60 -13.96 -1.17
CA GLY A 50 -16.16 -12.80 -1.94
C GLY A 50 -15.72 -11.61 -1.08
N SER A 51 -16.20 -11.50 0.16
CA SER A 51 -15.90 -10.35 1.02
C SER A 51 -14.42 -10.24 1.40
N GLY A 52 -13.69 -11.36 1.50
CA GLY A 52 -12.29 -11.36 1.89
C GLY A 52 -11.40 -10.71 0.83
N HIS A 53 -11.59 -11.12 -0.43
CA HIS A 53 -10.93 -10.50 -1.57
C HIS A 53 -11.38 -9.07 -1.81
N PHE A 54 -12.66 -8.74 -1.58
CA PHE A 54 -13.13 -7.36 -1.67
C PHE A 54 -12.42 -6.44 -0.67
N VAL A 55 -12.31 -6.85 0.60
CA VAL A 55 -11.59 -6.09 1.63
C VAL A 55 -10.10 -5.96 1.26
N LYS A 56 -9.48 -7.03 0.75
CA LYS A 56 -8.08 -6.99 0.29
C LYS A 56 -7.86 -6.08 -0.92
N MET A 57 -8.82 -6.02 -1.84
CA MET A 57 -8.79 -5.10 -2.98
C MET A 57 -8.78 -3.65 -2.47
N VAL A 58 -9.70 -3.29 -1.58
CA VAL A 58 -9.74 -1.94 -0.98
C VAL A 58 -8.47 -1.64 -0.18
N HIS A 59 -7.92 -2.61 0.56
CA HIS A 59 -6.61 -2.48 1.22
C HIS A 59 -5.52 -2.04 0.22
N ASN A 60 -5.45 -2.65 -0.96
CA ASN A 60 -4.47 -2.26 -1.99
C ASN A 60 -4.73 -0.86 -2.54
N GLY A 61 -6.00 -0.45 -2.69
CA GLY A 61 -6.33 0.93 -3.05
C GLY A 61 -5.85 1.94 -2.01
N VAL A 62 -6.03 1.65 -0.72
CA VAL A 62 -5.48 2.49 0.38
C VAL A 62 -3.96 2.53 0.34
N GLU A 63 -3.29 1.39 0.11
CA GLU A 63 -1.84 1.32 -0.03
C GLU A 63 -1.33 2.24 -1.15
N TYR A 64 -2.01 2.31 -2.29
CA TYR A 64 -1.65 3.22 -3.40
C TYR A 64 -1.69 4.68 -2.95
N GLY A 65 -2.76 5.08 -2.25
CA GLY A 65 -2.90 6.43 -1.71
C GLY A 65 -1.78 6.80 -0.72
N LEU A 66 -1.42 5.87 0.17
CA LEU A 66 -0.34 6.08 1.14
C LEU A 66 1.02 6.24 0.45
N MET A 67 1.34 5.36 -0.51
CA MET A 67 2.59 5.46 -1.28
C MET A 67 2.68 6.78 -2.03
N GLN A 68 1.59 7.21 -2.67
CA GLN A 68 1.54 8.47 -3.41
C GLN A 68 1.74 9.68 -2.49
N ALA A 69 1.11 9.68 -1.31
CA ALA A 69 1.28 10.75 -0.33
C ALA A 69 2.74 10.90 0.13
N TYR A 70 3.45 9.79 0.38
CA TYR A 70 4.88 9.86 0.65
C TYR A 70 5.66 10.40 -0.54
N ALA A 71 5.42 9.87 -1.75
CA ALA A 71 6.13 10.28 -2.95
C ALA A 71 6.03 11.79 -3.19
N GLU A 72 4.83 12.37 -3.06
CA GLU A 72 4.62 13.81 -3.19
C GLU A 72 5.34 14.61 -2.11
N GLY A 73 5.30 14.16 -0.85
CA GLY A 73 6.01 14.81 0.26
C GLY A 73 7.52 14.84 0.04
N PHE A 74 8.12 13.72 -0.35
CA PHE A 74 9.54 13.63 -0.68
C PHE A 74 9.90 14.48 -1.92
N GLN A 75 9.05 14.49 -2.95
CA GLN A 75 9.23 15.34 -4.14
C GLN A 75 9.27 16.83 -3.79
N VAL A 76 8.33 17.30 -2.96
CA VAL A 76 8.28 18.70 -2.50
C VAL A 76 9.57 19.09 -1.78
N MET A 77 10.05 18.23 -0.88
CA MET A 77 11.30 18.46 -0.16
C MET A 77 12.51 18.46 -1.11
N LYS A 78 12.61 17.45 -1.99
CA LYS A 78 13.72 17.30 -2.94
C LYS A 78 13.83 18.48 -3.92
N LEU A 79 12.70 19.02 -4.37
CA LEU A 79 12.63 20.13 -5.33
C LEU A 79 12.50 21.51 -4.66
N SER A 80 12.64 21.58 -3.33
CA SER A 80 12.52 22.83 -2.59
C SER A 80 13.59 23.84 -3.04
N LYS A 81 13.15 24.96 -3.62
CA LYS A 81 14.04 26.06 -4.02
C LYS A 81 14.61 26.82 -2.81
N SER A 82 13.85 26.85 -1.70
CA SER A 82 14.23 27.55 -0.48
C SER A 82 15.23 26.76 0.37
N PHE A 83 15.20 25.43 0.28
CA PHE A 83 16.01 24.52 1.10
C PHE A 83 16.63 23.41 0.23
N PRO A 84 17.60 23.74 -0.66
CA PRO A 84 18.23 22.75 -1.52
C PRO A 84 19.15 21.81 -0.73
N GLY A 85 19.35 20.59 -1.23
CA GLY A 85 20.36 19.65 -0.71
C GLY A 85 20.00 18.96 0.61
N MET A 86 18.73 18.93 0.99
CA MET A 86 18.27 18.19 2.17
C MET A 86 18.52 16.68 2.01
N ASP A 87 18.90 16.04 3.12
CA ASP A 87 19.13 14.60 3.20
C ASP A 87 17.81 13.85 3.40
N MET A 88 17.30 13.26 2.32
CA MET A 88 16.02 12.54 2.35
C MET A 88 16.09 11.27 3.20
N HIS A 89 17.24 10.60 3.24
CA HIS A 89 17.41 9.39 4.04
C HIS A 89 17.36 9.73 5.53
N ALA A 90 18.11 10.74 5.97
CA ALA A 90 18.09 11.18 7.36
C ALA A 90 16.69 11.67 7.82
N ILE A 91 15.95 12.34 6.92
CA ILE A 91 14.57 12.77 7.20
C ILE A 91 13.64 11.57 7.32
N ALA A 92 13.74 10.58 6.41
CA ALA A 92 12.96 9.35 6.48
C ALA A 92 13.21 8.60 7.79
N GLU A 93 14.48 8.45 8.19
CA GLU A 93 14.89 7.85 9.46
C GLU A 93 14.31 8.59 10.67
N ALA A 94 14.36 9.92 10.67
CA ALA A 94 13.75 10.72 11.73
C ALA A 94 12.22 10.49 11.81
N TRP A 95 11.53 10.41 10.68
CA TRP A 95 10.08 10.19 10.66
C TRP A 95 9.66 8.79 11.14
N ARG A 96 10.54 7.79 11.10
CA ARG A 96 10.24 6.45 11.65
C ARG A 96 10.07 6.48 13.17
N SER A 97 10.64 7.48 13.85
CA SER A 97 10.67 7.57 15.31
C SER A 97 9.84 8.76 15.82
N GLY A 98 8.74 8.47 16.53
CA GLY A 98 7.93 9.49 17.21
C GLY A 98 7.09 10.40 16.31
N SER A 99 7.11 10.20 14.98
CA SER A 99 6.22 10.94 14.06
C SER A 99 4.85 10.28 13.93
N VAL A 100 3.87 11.07 13.48
CA VAL A 100 2.51 10.59 13.17
C VAL A 100 2.47 9.78 11.87
N VAL A 101 3.40 10.02 10.95
CA VAL A 101 3.46 9.37 9.63
C VAL A 101 4.38 8.14 9.64
N ARG A 102 4.65 7.56 10.80
CA ARG A 102 5.39 6.29 10.89
C ARG A 102 4.54 5.17 10.29
N SER A 103 5.14 4.32 9.47
CA SER A 103 4.47 3.16 8.87
C SER A 103 5.48 2.18 8.29
N TRP A 104 5.02 0.97 7.99
CA TRP A 104 5.82 -0.02 7.26
C TRP A 104 6.31 0.50 5.89
N LEU A 105 5.47 1.24 5.16
CA LEU A 105 5.85 1.85 3.88
C LEU A 105 7.00 2.85 4.06
N LEU A 106 6.98 3.64 5.14
CA LEU A 106 8.08 4.56 5.45
C LEU A 106 9.37 3.80 5.80
N ASP A 107 9.28 2.67 6.51
CA ASP A 107 10.44 1.81 6.77
C ASP A 107 11.08 1.31 5.47
N LEU A 108 10.26 0.93 4.48
CA LEU A 108 10.74 0.52 3.16
C LEU A 108 11.36 1.69 2.38
N ILE A 109 10.77 2.88 2.45
CA ILE A 109 11.33 4.09 1.82
C ILE A 109 12.70 4.41 2.42
N ALA A 110 12.84 4.40 3.74
CA ALA A 110 14.12 4.69 4.40
C ALA A 110 15.20 3.68 3.98
N ARG A 111 14.89 2.37 3.99
CA ARG A 111 15.81 1.32 3.49
C ARG A 111 16.20 1.52 2.02
N GLY A 112 15.25 1.96 1.19
CA GLY A 112 15.53 2.25 -0.22
C GLY A 112 16.47 3.45 -0.39
N LEU A 113 16.23 4.52 0.37
CA LEU A 113 17.05 5.74 0.36
C LEU A 113 18.44 5.54 0.96
N GLU A 114 18.61 4.60 1.90
CA GLU A 114 19.93 4.22 2.41
C GLU A 114 20.83 3.68 1.29
N GLN A 115 20.24 2.88 0.39
CA GLN A 115 20.95 2.20 -0.69
C GLN A 115 21.14 3.09 -1.94
N ASP A 116 20.18 3.96 -2.21
CA ASP A 116 20.17 4.88 -3.36
C ASP A 116 19.51 6.23 -2.98
N PRO A 117 20.26 7.16 -2.36
CA PRO A 117 19.71 8.41 -1.83
C PRO A 117 19.06 9.33 -2.87
N ASP A 118 19.43 9.17 -4.15
CA ASP A 118 18.89 9.92 -5.28
C ASP A 118 17.90 9.11 -6.12
N LEU A 119 17.64 7.83 -5.74
CA LEU A 119 16.84 6.87 -6.50
C LEU A 119 17.27 6.77 -7.97
N ALA A 120 18.56 6.99 -8.26
CA ALA A 120 19.10 7.10 -9.61
C ALA A 120 18.99 5.80 -10.40
N ARG A 121 18.84 4.65 -9.72
CA ARG A 121 18.71 3.32 -10.33
C ARG A 121 17.28 2.96 -10.69
N ILE A 122 16.30 3.76 -10.25
CA ILE A 122 14.87 3.47 -10.42
C ILE A 122 14.31 4.37 -11.52
N LYS A 123 13.66 3.78 -12.54
CA LYS A 123 12.90 4.57 -13.51
C LYS A 123 11.67 5.13 -12.82
N GLY A 124 11.30 6.38 -13.12
CA GLY A 124 10.01 6.98 -12.70
C GLY A 124 8.81 6.36 -13.43
N TYR A 125 8.72 5.03 -13.43
CA TYR A 125 7.69 4.20 -14.03
C TYR A 125 7.15 3.28 -12.94
N VAL A 126 5.84 3.29 -12.73
CA VAL A 126 5.21 2.52 -11.66
C VAL A 126 4.13 1.62 -12.24
N GLU A 127 4.29 0.30 -12.08
CA GLU A 127 3.29 -0.70 -12.46
C GLU A 127 2.05 -0.67 -11.54
N ASP A 128 0.96 -1.25 -12.01
CA ASP A 128 -0.21 -1.57 -11.21
C ASP A 128 -0.65 -3.02 -11.50
N THR A 129 -0.94 -3.78 -10.46
CA THR A 129 -1.31 -5.20 -10.55
C THR A 129 -2.82 -5.42 -10.75
N GLY A 130 -3.60 -4.34 -10.80
CA GLY A 130 -5.04 -4.35 -11.07
C GLY A 130 -5.92 -3.95 -9.88
N GLU A 131 -5.55 -4.26 -8.63
CA GLU A 131 -6.43 -4.06 -7.47
C GLU A 131 -6.75 -2.58 -7.20
N GLY A 132 -5.82 -1.67 -7.54
CA GLY A 132 -6.08 -0.23 -7.49
C GLY A 132 -7.17 0.21 -8.48
N ARG A 133 -7.22 -0.39 -9.67
CA ARG A 133 -8.27 -0.14 -10.67
C ARG A 133 -9.61 -0.65 -10.16
N TRP A 134 -9.64 -1.91 -9.72
CA TRP A 134 -10.87 -2.53 -9.21
C TRP A 134 -11.44 -1.79 -7.99
N THR A 135 -10.59 -1.21 -7.14
CA THR A 135 -11.05 -0.34 -6.04
C THR A 135 -11.78 0.90 -6.55
N VAL A 136 -11.24 1.57 -7.58
CA VAL A 136 -11.87 2.75 -8.16
C VAL A 136 -13.16 2.38 -8.92
N GLU A 137 -13.14 1.26 -9.65
CA GLU A 137 -14.33 0.74 -10.34
C GLU A 137 -15.45 0.42 -9.33
N ALA A 138 -15.14 -0.33 -8.26
CA ALA A 138 -16.11 -0.62 -7.19
C ALA A 138 -16.63 0.66 -6.52
N ALA A 139 -15.77 1.66 -6.31
CA ALA A 139 -16.22 2.94 -5.75
C ALA A 139 -17.18 3.70 -6.67
N ILE A 140 -17.00 3.59 -8.00
CA ILE A 140 -17.94 4.17 -8.98
C ILE A 140 -19.28 3.44 -8.90
N ASP A 141 -19.27 2.11 -8.90
CA ASP A 141 -20.49 1.29 -8.84
C ASP A 141 -21.31 1.60 -7.56
N GLU A 142 -20.61 1.79 -6.44
CA GLU A 142 -21.21 2.13 -5.14
C GLU A 142 -21.47 3.63 -4.94
N SER A 143 -21.13 4.48 -5.93
CA SER A 143 -21.25 5.94 -5.84
C SER A 143 -20.50 6.55 -4.63
N VAL A 144 -19.33 6.01 -4.28
CA VAL A 144 -18.49 6.46 -3.16
C VAL A 144 -17.33 7.34 -3.69
N PRO A 145 -17.16 8.58 -3.20
CA PRO A 145 -16.05 9.43 -3.62
C PRO A 145 -14.71 8.94 -3.02
N VAL A 146 -13.76 8.58 -3.89
CA VAL A 146 -12.42 8.09 -3.51
C VAL A 146 -11.27 8.90 -4.18
N PRO A 147 -11.26 10.25 -4.08
CA PRO A 147 -10.36 11.09 -4.86
C PRO A 147 -8.87 10.76 -4.67
N ILE A 148 -8.44 10.46 -3.43
CA ILE A 148 -7.04 10.16 -3.14
C ILE A 148 -6.59 8.85 -3.80
N ILE A 149 -7.41 7.81 -3.73
CA ILE A 149 -7.11 6.51 -4.34
C ILE A 149 -7.11 6.66 -5.87
N ALA A 150 -8.12 7.34 -6.43
CA ALA A 150 -8.21 7.57 -7.87
C ALA A 150 -7.01 8.35 -8.42
N GLU A 151 -6.63 9.47 -7.79
CA GLU A 151 -5.47 10.25 -8.21
C GLU A 151 -4.16 9.48 -8.04
N SER A 152 -4.01 8.67 -6.98
CA SER A 152 -2.85 7.82 -6.82
C SER A 152 -2.70 6.77 -7.93
N LEU A 153 -3.82 6.26 -8.45
CA LEU A 153 -3.83 5.38 -9.61
C LEU A 153 -3.47 6.14 -10.89
N PHE A 154 -4.01 7.35 -11.09
CA PHE A 154 -3.72 8.17 -12.26
C PHE A 154 -2.27 8.67 -12.30
N ALA A 155 -1.66 8.96 -11.15
CA ALA A 155 -0.24 9.25 -11.05
C ALA A 155 0.62 8.09 -11.61
N ARG A 156 0.23 6.84 -11.33
CA ARG A 156 0.89 5.66 -11.92
C ARG A 156 0.68 5.61 -13.43
N PHE A 157 -0.53 5.84 -13.94
CA PHE A 157 -0.76 5.90 -15.39
C PHE A 157 0.11 6.96 -16.05
N ARG A 158 0.19 8.15 -15.45
CA ARG A 158 1.01 9.25 -15.94
C ARG A 158 2.49 8.89 -16.01
N SER A 159 3.00 8.15 -15.03
CA SER A 159 4.40 7.70 -14.98
C SER A 159 4.81 6.82 -16.19
N ARG A 160 3.83 6.22 -16.88
CA ARG A 160 4.05 5.34 -18.04
C ARG A 160 4.02 6.07 -19.38
N MET A 161 3.60 7.34 -19.38
CA MET A 161 3.48 8.12 -20.61
C MET A 161 4.78 8.89 -20.86
N GLU A 162 5.52 8.51 -21.90
CA GLU A 162 6.74 9.25 -22.31
C GLU A 162 6.40 10.51 -23.12
N ASN A 163 5.41 10.43 -24.03
CA ASN A 163 4.87 11.56 -24.78
C ASN A 163 3.35 11.61 -24.61
N THR A 164 2.83 12.79 -24.29
CA THR A 164 1.39 13.02 -24.28
C THR A 164 0.92 13.58 -25.61
N PHE A 165 -0.29 13.21 -25.99
CA PHE A 165 -0.90 13.70 -27.22
C PHE A 165 -1.26 15.20 -27.16
N GLY A 166 -1.37 15.76 -25.95
CA GLY A 166 -1.58 17.19 -25.69
C GLY A 166 -0.41 17.82 -24.96
#